data_AF-B3S7Z0-F1
#
_entry.id   AF-B3S7Z0-F1
#
_cell.length_a   1.000
_cell.length_b   1.000
_cell.length_c   1.000
_cell.angle_alpha   90.00
_cell.angle_beta   90.00
_cell.angle_gamma   90.00
#
_symmetry.space_group_name_H-M   'P 1'
#
loop_
_entity.id
_entity.type
_entity.pdbx_description
1 polymer ?
#
loop_
_entity_poly.entity_id
_entity_poly.type
_entity_poly.pdbx_seq_one_letter_code
_entity_poly.pdbx_strand_id
1 'polypeptide(L)'
;VIGSQSLSELRDKIECFSDEVVTTECSSNPDMVSSEPRATEISTSAFFFIENVFYNDMRHLLCKDYSKIIIDWAKKNSEWVDKGLGVPSSKLMTEVKFIDLKIRLGYPYLFCHQGDCEHLIIFQDLR
;
A
#
# COMPACT_ATOMS: atom_id res chain seq x y z
N VAL A 1 10.72 -6.63 -11.27
CA VAL A 1 11.45 -5.59 -10.50
C VAL A 1 12.83 -6.12 -10.19
N ILE A 2 13.88 -5.32 -10.31
CA ILE A 2 15.25 -5.72 -9.94
C ILE A 2 15.63 -5.09 -8.59
N GLY A 3 16.62 -5.66 -7.89
CA GLY A 3 17.00 -5.23 -6.54
C GLY A 3 17.30 -3.74 -6.39
N SER A 4 17.83 -3.09 -7.43
CA SER A 4 18.18 -1.67 -7.40
C SER A 4 17.00 -0.70 -7.55
N GLN A 5 15.83 -1.20 -7.96
CA GLN A 5 14.63 -0.39 -8.17
C GLN A 5 13.95 -0.05 -6.84
N SER A 6 13.28 1.09 -6.83
CA SER A 6 12.49 1.55 -5.68
C SER A 6 11.26 0.68 -5.45
N LEU A 7 10.69 0.72 -4.25
CA LEU A 7 9.42 0.04 -3.98
C LEU A 7 8.24 0.68 -4.72
N SER A 8 8.34 1.96 -5.08
CA SER A 8 7.34 2.60 -5.96
C SER A 8 7.27 1.92 -7.33
N GLU A 9 8.42 1.49 -7.89
CA GLU A 9 8.44 0.75 -9.15
C GLU A 9 7.86 -0.66 -9.00
N LEU A 10 7.94 -1.26 -7.81
CA LEU A 10 7.23 -2.52 -7.51
C LEU A 10 5.72 -2.30 -7.44
N ARG A 11 5.28 -1.23 -6.75
CA ARG A 11 3.86 -0.86 -6.69
C ARG A 11 3.28 -0.70 -8.09
N ASP A 12 3.99 -0.05 -9.01
CA ASP A 12 3.54 0.19 -10.37
C ASP A 12 3.37 -1.08 -11.22
N LYS A 13 3.75 -2.25 -10.70
CA LYS A 13 3.54 -3.57 -11.35
C LYS A 13 2.39 -4.36 -10.76
N ILE A 14 1.70 -3.83 -9.76
CA ILE A 14 0.55 -4.46 -9.13
C ILE A 14 -0.70 -3.78 -9.68
N GLU A 15 -1.45 -4.53 -10.48
CA GLU A 15 -2.73 -4.10 -11.03
C GLU A 15 -3.87 -4.57 -10.13
N CYS A 16 -4.84 -3.70 -9.86
CA CYS A 16 -6.03 -4.06 -9.11
C CYS A 16 -7.30 -3.75 -9.90
N PHE A 17 -8.30 -4.62 -9.85
CA PHE A 17 -9.59 -4.34 -10.46
C PHE A 17 -10.24 -3.06 -9.91
N SER A 18 -10.04 -2.76 -8.63
CA SER A 18 -10.54 -1.54 -8.00
C SER A 18 -10.01 -0.27 -8.64
N ASP A 19 -8.88 -0.33 -9.37
CA ASP A 19 -8.30 0.82 -10.05
C ASP A 19 -9.13 1.32 -11.23
N GLU A 20 -9.90 0.43 -11.86
CA GLU A 20 -10.75 0.71 -13.02
C GLU A 20 -12.18 1.06 -12.64
N VAL A 21 -12.52 1.02 -11.35
CA VAL A 21 -13.88 1.32 -10.88
C VAL A 21 -14.14 2.82 -11.03
N VAL A 22 -15.25 3.15 -11.68
CA VAL A 22 -15.77 4.51 -11.72
C VAL A 22 -16.42 4.82 -10.38
N THR A 23 -15.89 5.83 -9.71
CA THR A 23 -16.32 6.19 -8.35
C THR A 23 -17.49 7.17 -8.34
N THR A 24 -17.86 7.73 -9.49
CA THR A 24 -18.98 8.65 -9.63
C THR A 24 -20.30 7.89 -9.79
N GLU A 25 -21.37 8.45 -9.23
CA GLU A 25 -22.74 8.00 -9.45
C GLU A 25 -23.14 8.27 -10.91
N CYS A 26 -23.38 7.21 -11.69
CA CYS A 26 -23.70 7.33 -13.12
C CYS A 26 -25.07 6.74 -13.48
N SER A 27 -25.95 6.42 -12.53
CA SER A 27 -27.25 5.80 -12.83
C SER A 27 -28.13 6.67 -13.71
N SER A 28 -27.99 8.00 -13.60
CA SER A 28 -28.76 8.96 -14.40
C SER A 28 -28.29 9.02 -15.85
N ASN A 29 -27.04 8.64 -16.15
CA ASN A 29 -26.51 8.63 -17.51
C ASN A 29 -25.37 7.60 -17.67
N PRO A 30 -25.69 6.31 -17.83
CA PRO A 30 -24.71 5.23 -17.82
C PRO A 30 -23.73 5.26 -19.01
N ASP A 31 -24.06 5.98 -20.09
CA ASP A 31 -23.18 6.12 -21.25
C ASP A 31 -22.00 7.12 -21.01
N MET A 32 -22.05 7.90 -19.91
CA MET A 32 -21.00 8.88 -19.57
C MET A 32 -19.89 8.34 -18.65
N VAL A 33 -19.92 7.05 -18.32
CA VAL A 33 -18.94 6.40 -17.43
C VAL A 33 -17.49 6.58 -17.93
N SER A 34 -17.28 6.73 -19.25
CA SER A 34 -15.94 6.94 -19.83
C SER A 34 -15.32 8.32 -19.57
N SER A 35 -16.11 9.32 -19.16
CA SER A 35 -15.62 10.68 -18.86
C SER A 35 -15.39 10.93 -17.38
N GLU A 36 -15.78 10.00 -16.52
CA GLU A 36 -15.65 10.12 -15.07
C GLU A 36 -14.27 9.64 -14.59
N PRO A 37 -13.72 10.27 -13.53
CA PRO A 37 -12.43 9.87 -12.99
C PRO A 37 -12.49 8.45 -12.43
N ARG A 38 -11.43 7.68 -12.68
CA ARG A 38 -11.24 6.37 -12.07
C ARG A 38 -10.89 6.48 -10.59
N ALA A 39 -11.12 5.41 -9.83
CA ALA A 39 -10.72 5.33 -8.42
C ALA A 39 -9.24 5.67 -8.19
N THR A 40 -8.35 5.29 -9.12
CA THR A 40 -6.92 5.63 -9.08
C THR A 40 -6.64 7.12 -9.13
N GLU A 41 -7.51 7.92 -9.74
CA GLU A 41 -7.35 9.37 -9.86
C GLU A 41 -7.78 10.11 -8.59
N ILE A 42 -8.55 9.44 -7.72
CA ILE A 42 -9.13 10.02 -6.51
C ILE A 42 -8.45 9.48 -5.25
N SER A 43 -8.24 8.17 -5.16
CA SER A 43 -7.68 7.48 -4.01
C SER A 43 -6.32 6.87 -4.33
N THR A 44 -5.31 7.73 -4.44
CA THR A 44 -3.95 7.36 -4.86
C THR A 44 -3.11 6.72 -3.75
N SER A 45 -3.60 6.73 -2.51
CA SER A 45 -2.86 6.34 -1.31
C SER A 45 -2.65 4.84 -1.25
N ALA A 46 -1.43 4.39 -0.97
CA ALA A 46 -1.11 2.98 -0.85
C ALA A 46 0.05 2.75 0.12
N PHE A 47 0.14 1.55 0.70
CA PHE A 47 1.31 1.12 1.46
C PHE A 47 1.58 -0.38 1.32
N PHE A 48 2.84 -0.77 1.43
CA PHE A 48 3.22 -2.15 1.78
C PHE A 48 3.44 -2.24 3.29
N PHE A 49 3.03 -3.34 3.91
CA PHE A 49 3.38 -3.66 5.29
C PHE A 49 4.20 -4.95 5.31
N ILE A 50 5.50 -4.79 5.50
CA ILE A 50 6.50 -5.86 5.42
C ILE A 50 7.39 -5.78 6.67
N GLU A 51 7.53 -6.88 7.40
CA GLU A 51 8.38 -7.00 8.60
C GLU A 51 8.21 -5.85 9.61
N ASN A 52 6.96 -5.52 9.94
CA ASN A 52 6.61 -4.45 10.88
C ASN A 52 7.00 -3.03 10.41
N VAL A 53 7.14 -2.84 9.11
CA VAL A 53 7.42 -1.54 8.48
C VAL A 53 6.35 -1.23 7.44
N PHE A 54 5.75 -0.06 7.57
CA PHE A 54 4.91 0.56 6.55
C PHE A 54 5.78 1.25 5.51
N TYR A 55 5.65 0.88 4.26
CA TYR A 55 6.27 1.57 3.13
C TYR A 55 5.17 2.33 2.42
N ASN A 56 5.05 3.62 2.68
CA ASN A 56 3.95 4.45 2.18
C ASN A 56 4.30 5.01 0.80
N ASP A 57 3.32 4.98 -0.11
CA ASP A 57 3.39 5.72 -1.35
C ASP A 57 2.80 7.12 -1.18
N MET A 58 3.70 8.11 -1.18
CA MET A 58 3.38 9.53 -1.01
C MET A 58 3.74 10.32 -2.27
N ARG A 59 3.78 9.69 -3.46
CA ARG A 59 4.14 10.36 -4.72
C ARG A 59 3.13 11.41 -5.17
N HIS A 60 1.85 11.26 -4.82
CA HIS A 60 0.80 12.22 -5.14
C HIS A 60 0.48 13.13 -3.96
N LEU A 61 0.17 14.40 -4.24
CA LEU A 61 -0.18 15.40 -3.22
C LEU A 61 -1.45 15.06 -2.43
N LEU A 62 -2.34 14.24 -3.01
CA LEU A 62 -3.57 13.78 -2.36
C LEU A 62 -3.38 12.52 -1.50
N CYS A 63 -2.18 11.92 -1.52
CA CYS A 63 -1.91 10.74 -0.71
C CYS A 63 -2.03 11.04 0.79
N LYS A 64 -2.71 10.14 1.50
CA LYS A 64 -2.86 10.15 2.95
C LYS A 64 -1.97 9.07 3.55
N ASP A 65 -1.26 9.43 4.61
CA ASP A 65 -0.49 8.46 5.39
C ASP A 65 -1.40 7.70 6.35
N TYR A 66 -1.89 6.53 5.90
CA TYR A 66 -2.70 5.63 6.74
C TYR A 66 -1.88 4.95 7.84
N SER A 67 -0.55 4.83 7.69
CA SER A 67 0.28 4.18 8.71
C SER A 67 0.29 4.95 10.02
N LYS A 68 0.16 6.28 9.97
CA LYS A 68 0.25 7.15 11.14
C LYS A 68 -0.75 6.78 12.23
N ILE A 69 -2.03 6.57 11.89
CA ILE A 69 -3.07 6.25 12.87
C ILE A 69 -2.82 4.88 13.52
N ILE A 70 -2.33 3.91 12.75
CA ILE A 70 -2.01 2.56 13.23
C ILE A 70 -0.80 2.60 14.16
N ILE A 71 0.25 3.31 13.77
CA ILE A 71 1.47 3.49 14.58
C ILE A 71 1.13 4.22 15.89
N ASP A 72 0.33 5.29 15.83
CA ASP A 72 -0.07 6.05 17.02
C ASP A 72 -0.96 5.22 17.96
N TRP A 73 -1.83 4.38 17.41
CA TRP A 73 -2.61 3.41 18.19
C TRP A 73 -1.70 2.36 18.85
N ALA A 74 -0.76 1.77 18.09
CA ALA A 74 0.17 0.75 18.59
C ALA A 74 1.08 1.29 19.71
N LYS A 75 1.48 2.57 19.65
CA LYS A 75 2.27 3.22 20.72
C LYS A 75 1.49 3.38 22.03
N LYS A 76 0.18 3.62 21.94
CA LYS A 76 -0.68 3.89 23.11
C LYS A 76 -1.16 2.61 23.79
N ASN A 77 -1.15 1.49 23.06
CA ASN A 77 -1.66 0.22 23.55
C ASN A 77 -0.50 -0.67 24.04
N SER A 78 -0.29 -0.73 25.36
CA SER A 78 0.78 -1.55 25.96
C SER A 78 0.63 -3.03 25.63
N GLU A 79 -0.59 -3.54 25.46
CA GLU A 79 -0.83 -4.95 25.09
C GLU A 79 -0.21 -5.31 23.73
N TRP A 80 -0.10 -4.35 22.81
CA TRP A 80 0.55 -4.55 21.52
C TRP A 80 2.06 -4.79 21.67
N VAL A 81 2.67 -4.04 22.57
CA VAL A 81 4.09 -4.17 22.91
C VAL A 81 4.33 -5.45 23.70
N ASP A 82 3.44 -5.78 24.64
CA ASP A 82 3.55 -6.96 25.51
C ASP A 82 3.45 -8.28 24.73
N LYS A 83 2.76 -8.28 23.58
CA LYS A 83 2.72 -9.43 22.65
C LYS A 83 4.01 -9.62 21.83
N GLY A 84 5.03 -8.78 22.06
CA GLY A 84 6.32 -8.85 21.36
C GLY A 84 6.26 -8.45 19.89
N LEU A 85 5.15 -7.86 19.44
CA LEU A 85 4.97 -7.44 18.03
C LEU A 85 5.76 -6.17 17.70
N GLY A 86 6.14 -5.39 18.72
CA GLY A 86 6.87 -4.14 18.57
C GLY A 86 6.02 -3.04 17.93
N VAL A 87 6.42 -1.79 18.15
CA VAL A 87 5.75 -0.64 17.51
C VAL A 87 6.18 -0.59 16.04
N PRO A 88 5.23 -0.58 15.08
CA PRO A 88 5.58 -0.47 13.68
C PRO A 88 6.27 0.84 13.35
N SER A 89 7.10 0.83 12.32
CA SER A 89 7.74 2.04 11.77
C SER A 89 7.22 2.33 10.36
N SER A 90 7.51 3.52 9.82
CA SER A 90 7.16 3.88 8.44
C SER A 90 8.34 4.46 7.67
N LYS A 91 8.32 4.26 6.34
CA LYS A 91 9.28 4.75 5.35
C LYS A 91 8.56 5.12 4.05
N LEU A 92 9.19 5.94 3.21
CA LEU A 92 8.68 6.27 1.88
C LEU A 92 9.10 5.20 0.87
N MET A 93 8.16 4.73 0.03
CA MET A 93 8.45 3.74 -1.03
C MET A 93 9.50 4.23 -2.03
N THR A 94 9.55 5.55 -2.28
CA THR A 94 10.49 6.18 -3.21
C THR A 94 11.93 6.17 -2.70
N GLU A 95 12.13 6.00 -1.40
CA GLU A 95 13.45 6.07 -0.74
C GLU A 95 14.03 4.68 -0.41
N VAL A 96 13.23 3.63 -0.59
CA VAL A 96 13.63 2.26 -0.26
C VAL A 96 13.75 1.46 -1.55
N LYS A 97 14.86 0.72 -1.71
CA LYS A 97 15.02 -0.20 -2.83
C LYS A 97 14.52 -1.59 -2.47
N PHE A 98 14.18 -2.37 -3.49
CA PHE A 98 13.75 -3.74 -3.31
C PHE A 98 14.79 -4.58 -2.55
N ILE A 99 16.08 -4.39 -2.84
CA ILE A 99 17.19 -5.09 -2.16
C ILE A 99 17.33 -4.75 -0.68
N ASP A 100 16.77 -3.62 -0.23
CA ASP A 100 16.83 -3.20 1.18
C ASP A 100 15.75 -3.87 2.03
N LEU A 101 14.81 -4.58 1.40
CA LEU A 101 13.75 -5.27 2.11
C LEU A 101 14.28 -6.48 2.85
N LYS A 102 13.80 -6.64 4.09
CA LYS A 102 13.87 -7.91 4.81
C LYS A 102 12.60 -8.67 4.46
N ILE A 103 12.74 -9.81 3.81
CA ILE A 103 11.59 -10.64 3.41
C ILE A 103 11.84 -12.11 3.73
N ARG A 104 10.75 -12.81 4.01
CA ARG A 104 10.67 -14.26 4.17
C ARG A 104 9.97 -14.83 2.94
N LEU A 105 10.64 -15.75 2.26
CA LEU A 105 10.05 -16.42 1.11
C LEU A 105 8.84 -17.26 1.55
N GLY A 106 7.77 -17.21 0.75
CA GLY A 106 6.51 -17.90 1.03
C GLY A 106 5.67 -17.28 2.15
N TYR A 107 6.13 -16.21 2.81
CA TYR A 107 5.36 -15.53 3.84
C TYR A 107 4.45 -14.45 3.21
N PRO A 108 3.17 -14.36 3.61
CA PRO A 108 2.27 -13.34 3.09
C PRO A 108 2.50 -11.98 3.77
N TYR A 109 2.68 -10.96 2.95
CA TYR A 109 2.74 -9.55 3.34
C TYR A 109 1.51 -8.80 2.85
N LEU A 110 1.21 -7.66 3.46
CA LEU A 110 0.05 -6.84 3.09
C LEU A 110 0.46 -5.73 2.12
N PHE A 111 -0.32 -5.57 1.06
CA PHE A 111 -0.40 -4.36 0.26
C PHE A 111 -1.81 -3.81 0.38
N CYS A 112 -1.94 -2.57 0.82
CA CYS A 112 -3.23 -1.89 0.89
C CYS A 112 -3.18 -0.65 0.02
N HIS A 113 -4.22 -0.46 -0.78
CA HIS A 113 -4.39 0.74 -1.60
C HIS A 113 -5.84 1.19 -1.61
N GLN A 114 -6.08 2.43 -2.05
CA GLN A 114 -7.39 3.09 -2.05
C GLN A 114 -8.09 3.22 -0.68
N GLY A 115 -7.45 2.79 0.41
CA GLY A 115 -7.92 2.93 1.79
C GLY A 115 -8.29 1.60 2.45
N ASP A 116 -8.98 0.72 1.72
CA ASP A 116 -9.50 -0.55 2.20
C ASP A 116 -9.30 -1.72 1.22
N CYS A 117 -8.66 -1.49 0.08
CA CYS A 117 -8.38 -2.54 -0.89
C CYS A 117 -7.11 -3.29 -0.49
N GLU A 118 -7.28 -4.39 0.23
CA GLU A 118 -6.22 -5.22 0.80
C GLU A 118 -5.84 -6.40 -0.11
N HIS A 119 -4.55 -6.57 -0.35
CA HIS A 119 -3.96 -7.65 -1.15
C HIS A 119 -2.84 -8.32 -0.38
N LEU A 120 -2.76 -9.64 -0.54
CA LEU A 120 -1.62 -10.41 -0.04
C LEU A 120 -0.54 -10.51 -1.11
N ILE A 121 0.69 -10.15 -0.74
CA ILE A 121 1.88 -10.29 -1.57
C ILE A 121 2.75 -11.38 -0.98
N ILE A 122 3.13 -12.34 -1.81
CA ILE A 122 4.01 -13.45 -1.42
C ILE A 122 5.22 -13.44 -2.34
N PHE A 123 6.41 -13.28 -1.76
CA PHE A 123 7.66 -13.47 -2.48
C PHE A 123 7.96 -14.96 -2.56
N GLN A 124 7.85 -15.54 -3.75
CA GLN A 124 8.06 -16.97 -3.96
C GLN A 124 9.53 -17.32 -4.18
N ASP A 125 10.26 -16.46 -4.88
CA ASP A 125 11.65 -16.68 -5.32
C ASP A 125 12.43 -15.36 -5.37
N LEU A 126 13.76 -15.45 -5.23
CA LEU A 126 14.71 -14.35 -5.36
C LEU A 126 15.87 -14.82 -6.24
N ARG A 127 16.13 -14.11 -7.34
CA ARG A 127 17.20 -14.42 -8.31
C ARG A 127 18.08 -13.22 -8.56
#